data_AF-A0A517M1Y3-F1
#
_entry.id   AF-A0A517M1Y3-F1
#
_cell.length_a   1.000
_cell.length_b   1.000
_cell.length_c   1.000
_cell.angle_alpha   90.00
_cell.angle_beta   90.00
_cell.angle_gamma   90.00
#
_symmetry.space_group_name_H-M   'P 1'
#
loop_
_entity.id
_entity.type
_entity.pdbx_description
1 polymer ?
#
loop_
_entity_poly.entity_id
_entity_poly.type
_entity_poly.pdbx_seq_one_letter_code
_entity_poly.pdbx_strand_id
1 'polypeptide(L)'
;MKETAYLLQSALISAWWVGLATNRTFFDAFQFDEIPPTAFWAFFAPDVVIIGALSAIRAYRKLPSLEHIVLGAFGYASLYCANATFLTHSGFLPTGLMLLGLGYNLFLCFNDSLFRNASSSFSLNVAKTIIQIVCIWILALAVIPYIILDAFEVLSMPKLQFRFFLGLLVFTCCSALGLTSSYVMVRDGAGTPLPLDQTNELVVTGPYHYVRNPMAIAGIGQGIAIAIVFQSIPILLYALLGALVWHLVVRPIEEQDMVWRFGDSYLEYRRRVSCWIPTFCRRIT
;
A
#
# COMPACT_ATOMS: atom_id res chain seq x y z
N MET A 1 -15.70 -3.65 -8.06
CA MET A 1 -14.50 -3.30 -7.26
C MET A 1 -13.26 -4.07 -7.68
N LYS A 2 -13.29 -5.42 -7.69
CA LYS A 2 -12.16 -6.21 -8.22
C LYS A 2 -11.78 -5.85 -9.66
N GLU A 3 -12.73 -5.36 -10.46
CA GLU A 3 -12.54 -4.92 -11.84
C GLU A 3 -11.45 -3.83 -11.96
N THR A 4 -11.58 -2.72 -11.22
CA THR A 4 -10.59 -1.64 -11.18
C THR A 4 -9.24 -2.13 -10.67
N ALA A 5 -9.25 -3.03 -9.68
CA ALA A 5 -8.06 -3.62 -9.11
C ALA A 5 -7.26 -4.45 -10.14
N TYR A 6 -7.93 -5.35 -10.86
CA TYR A 6 -7.29 -6.15 -11.90
C TYR A 6 -6.89 -5.33 -13.14
N LEU A 7 -7.63 -4.27 -13.49
CA LEU A 7 -7.19 -3.33 -14.53
C LEU A 7 -5.93 -2.57 -14.13
N LEU A 8 -5.88 -2.09 -12.88
CA LEU A 8 -4.70 -1.42 -12.34
C LEU A 8 -3.50 -2.37 -12.35
N GLN A 9 -3.68 -3.63 -11.90
CA GLN A 9 -2.63 -4.64 -11.96
C GLN A 9 -2.12 -4.87 -13.38
N SER A 10 -3.02 -5.04 -14.36
CA SER A 10 -2.64 -5.22 -15.76
C SER A 10 -1.85 -4.01 -16.31
N ALA A 11 -2.28 -2.80 -15.97
CA ALA A 11 -1.59 -1.57 -16.36
C ALA A 11 -0.21 -1.44 -15.70
N LEU A 12 -0.08 -1.77 -14.40
CA LEU A 12 1.19 -1.73 -13.67
C LEU A 12 2.19 -2.74 -14.22
N ILE A 13 1.76 -3.97 -14.53
CA ILE A 13 2.62 -4.99 -15.14
C ILE A 13 3.11 -4.53 -16.51
N SER A 14 2.21 -3.98 -17.32
CA SER A 14 2.56 -3.46 -18.65
C SER A 14 3.55 -2.30 -18.54
N ALA A 15 3.30 -1.34 -17.64
CA ALA A 15 4.19 -0.21 -17.40
C ALA A 15 5.56 -0.65 -16.87
N TRP A 16 5.59 -1.66 -16.00
CA TRP A 16 6.83 -2.22 -15.45
C TRP A 16 7.70 -2.85 -16.56
N TRP A 17 7.12 -3.68 -17.41
CA TRP A 17 7.84 -4.27 -18.55
C TRP A 17 8.32 -3.24 -19.56
N VAL A 18 7.52 -2.21 -19.84
CA VAL A 18 7.96 -1.06 -20.66
C VAL A 18 9.14 -0.34 -19.99
N GLY A 19 9.08 -0.12 -18.67
CA GLY A 19 10.18 0.47 -17.90
C GLY A 19 11.47 -0.34 -18.00
N LEU A 20 11.39 -1.66 -17.81
CA LEU A 20 12.53 -2.59 -17.94
C LEU A 20 13.14 -2.58 -19.34
N ALA A 21 12.30 -2.48 -20.38
CA ALA A 21 12.77 -2.47 -21.77
C ALA A 21 13.39 -1.13 -22.19
N THR A 22 13.01 -0.02 -21.54
CA THR A 22 13.36 1.35 -22.00
C THR A 22 14.46 2.01 -21.17
N ASN A 23 14.63 1.62 -19.90
CA ASN A 23 15.57 2.26 -18.99
C ASN A 23 16.52 1.24 -18.37
N ARG A 24 17.82 1.41 -18.64
CA ARG A 24 18.87 0.50 -18.15
C ARG A 24 19.02 0.52 -16.63
N THR A 25 19.04 1.70 -16.01
CA THR A 25 19.11 1.83 -14.55
C THR A 25 17.91 1.17 -13.87
N PHE A 26 16.72 1.31 -14.47
CA PHE A 26 15.53 0.63 -13.98
C PHE A 26 15.64 -0.89 -14.16
N PHE A 27 16.14 -1.37 -15.29
CA PHE A 27 16.40 -2.80 -15.49
C PHE A 27 17.37 -3.36 -14.44
N ASP A 28 18.50 -2.70 -14.24
CA ASP A 28 19.56 -3.13 -13.32
C ASP A 28 19.05 -3.16 -11.86
N ALA A 29 18.20 -2.20 -11.45
CA ALA A 29 17.57 -2.19 -10.11
C ALA A 29 16.65 -3.40 -9.82
N PHE A 30 16.18 -4.09 -10.86
CA PHE A 30 15.32 -5.28 -10.75
C PHE A 30 16.03 -6.59 -11.12
N GLN A 31 17.35 -6.56 -11.34
CA GLN A 31 18.15 -7.77 -11.56
C GLN A 31 18.53 -8.46 -10.24
N PHE A 32 18.91 -9.72 -10.37
CA PHE A 32 19.58 -10.48 -9.33
C PHE A 32 21.03 -10.67 -9.78
N ASP A 33 21.97 -10.56 -8.86
CA ASP A 33 23.37 -10.86 -9.15
C ASP A 33 23.51 -12.32 -9.60
N GLU A 34 24.46 -12.62 -10.48
CA GLU A 34 24.75 -13.97 -10.99
C GLU A 34 23.62 -14.63 -11.83
N ILE A 35 22.40 -14.10 -11.83
CA ILE A 35 21.32 -14.57 -12.71
C ILE A 35 21.47 -13.91 -14.07
N PRO A 36 21.60 -14.71 -15.16
CA PRO A 36 21.75 -14.13 -16.48
C PRO A 36 20.47 -13.38 -16.89
N PRO A 37 20.59 -12.23 -17.56
CA PRO A 37 19.44 -11.45 -18.05
C PRO A 37 18.46 -12.28 -18.89
N THR A 38 18.94 -13.31 -19.58
CA THR A 38 18.10 -14.22 -20.37
C THR A 38 17.11 -15.01 -19.50
N ALA A 39 17.51 -15.42 -18.30
CA ALA A 39 16.61 -16.08 -17.35
C ALA A 39 15.52 -15.10 -16.86
N PHE A 40 15.88 -13.84 -16.65
CA PHE A 40 14.93 -12.80 -16.29
C PHE A 40 13.92 -12.52 -17.43
N TRP A 41 14.40 -12.40 -18.67
CA TRP A 41 13.53 -12.19 -19.84
C TRP A 41 12.62 -13.39 -20.14
N ALA A 42 12.93 -14.59 -19.65
CA ALA A 42 12.04 -15.74 -19.78
C ALA A 42 10.68 -15.53 -19.10
N PHE A 43 10.59 -14.64 -18.10
CA PHE A 43 9.34 -14.27 -17.42
C PHE A 43 8.47 -13.30 -18.21
N PHE A 44 9.00 -12.64 -19.25
CA PHE A 44 8.26 -11.66 -20.04
C PHE A 44 6.93 -12.20 -20.60
N ALA A 45 7.00 -13.33 -21.31
CA ALA A 45 5.81 -13.90 -21.94
C ALA A 45 4.79 -14.41 -20.90
N PRO A 46 5.18 -15.18 -19.86
CA PRO A 46 4.28 -15.54 -18.77
C PRO A 46 3.65 -14.32 -18.07
N ASP A 47 4.42 -13.28 -17.77
CA ASP A 47 3.91 -12.12 -17.05
C ASP A 47 2.91 -11.34 -17.90
N VAL A 48 3.19 -11.11 -19.17
CA VAL A 48 2.28 -10.38 -20.06
C VAL A 48 1.01 -11.20 -20.34
N VAL A 49 1.15 -12.50 -20.60
CA VAL A 49 0.02 -13.35 -21.01
C VAL A 49 -0.78 -13.84 -19.81
N ILE A 50 -0.14 -14.45 -18.82
CA ILE A 50 -0.81 -15.08 -17.68
C ILE A 50 -1.19 -14.02 -16.66
N ILE A 51 -0.30 -13.09 -16.31
CA ILE A 51 -0.61 -12.12 -15.26
C ILE A 51 -1.34 -10.91 -15.87
N GLY A 52 -0.76 -10.25 -16.87
CA GLY A 52 -1.28 -9.03 -17.49
C GLY A 52 -2.62 -9.24 -18.21
N ALA A 53 -2.67 -10.14 -19.19
CA ALA A 53 -3.85 -10.35 -20.00
C ALA A 53 -4.98 -11.05 -19.23
N LEU A 54 -4.69 -12.07 -18.40
CA LEU A 54 -5.76 -12.67 -17.58
C LEU A 54 -6.28 -11.70 -16.51
N SER A 55 -5.46 -10.79 -15.98
CA SER A 55 -5.97 -9.71 -15.10
C SER A 55 -6.93 -8.80 -15.86
N ALA A 56 -6.55 -8.36 -17.08
CA ALA A 56 -7.46 -7.57 -17.90
C ALA A 56 -8.76 -8.32 -18.22
N ILE A 57 -8.67 -9.59 -18.61
CA ILE A 57 -9.84 -10.43 -18.88
C ILE A 57 -10.68 -10.60 -17.62
N ARG A 58 -10.05 -10.84 -16.45
CA ARG A 58 -10.74 -10.97 -15.17
C ARG A 58 -11.49 -9.68 -14.79
N ALA A 59 -10.98 -8.51 -15.20
CA ALA A 59 -11.69 -7.27 -14.96
C ALA A 59 -13.03 -7.17 -15.71
N TYR A 60 -13.14 -7.77 -16.90
CA TYR A 60 -14.39 -7.79 -17.68
C TYR A 60 -15.22 -9.05 -17.49
N ARG A 61 -14.59 -10.19 -17.17
CA ARG A 61 -15.24 -11.51 -17.00
C ARG A 61 -15.15 -11.97 -15.56
N LYS A 62 -16.32 -12.14 -14.94
CA LYS A 62 -16.47 -12.50 -13.52
C LYS A 62 -16.25 -13.99 -13.21
N LEU A 63 -15.10 -14.52 -13.65
CA LEU A 63 -14.72 -15.93 -13.47
C LEU A 63 -13.78 -16.08 -12.26
N PRO A 64 -14.20 -16.76 -11.17
CA PRO A 64 -13.34 -16.98 -10.00
C PRO A 64 -12.07 -17.80 -10.33
N SER A 65 -12.14 -18.72 -11.30
CA SER A 65 -10.98 -19.51 -11.73
C SER A 65 -9.81 -18.65 -12.21
N LEU A 66 -10.09 -17.52 -12.88
CA LEU A 66 -9.05 -16.58 -13.30
C LEU A 66 -8.34 -15.92 -12.11
N GLU A 67 -9.04 -15.66 -11.00
CA GLU A 67 -8.42 -15.11 -9.79
C GLU A 67 -7.38 -16.08 -9.22
N HIS A 68 -7.73 -17.37 -9.16
CA HIS A 68 -6.86 -18.42 -8.63
C HIS A 68 -5.65 -18.70 -9.54
N ILE A 69 -5.84 -18.62 -10.87
CA ILE A 69 -4.74 -18.76 -11.84
C ILE A 69 -3.76 -17.60 -11.67
N VAL A 70 -4.24 -16.36 -11.60
CA VAL A 70 -3.40 -15.17 -11.40
C VAL A 70 -2.70 -15.23 -10.04
N LEU A 71 -3.41 -15.62 -8.99
CA LEU A 71 -2.84 -15.84 -7.66
C LEU A 71 -1.72 -16.90 -7.69
N GLY A 72 -1.95 -18.02 -8.38
CA GLY A 72 -0.95 -19.09 -8.54
C GLY A 72 0.29 -18.61 -9.31
N ALA A 73 0.11 -17.78 -10.34
CA ALA A 73 1.21 -17.18 -11.08
C ALA A 73 2.07 -16.26 -10.20
N PHE A 74 1.44 -15.38 -9.42
CA PHE A 74 2.14 -14.56 -8.42
C PHE A 74 2.81 -15.41 -7.33
N GLY A 75 2.20 -16.51 -6.92
CA GLY A 75 2.76 -17.43 -5.94
C GLY A 75 4.04 -18.09 -6.46
N TYR A 76 4.00 -18.61 -7.70
CA TYR A 76 5.17 -19.20 -8.34
C TYR A 76 6.30 -18.17 -8.53
N ALA A 77 5.97 -17.00 -9.07
CA ALA A 77 6.95 -15.93 -9.28
C ALA A 77 7.55 -15.45 -7.94
N SER A 78 6.74 -15.34 -6.88
CA SER A 78 7.21 -14.99 -5.53
C SER A 78 8.21 -16.00 -4.98
N LEU A 79 7.91 -17.30 -5.13
CA LEU A 79 8.82 -18.36 -4.71
C LEU A 79 10.12 -18.36 -5.52
N TYR A 80 10.03 -18.11 -6.83
CA TYR A 80 11.21 -17.98 -7.68
C TYR A 80 12.10 -16.81 -7.22
N CYS A 81 11.53 -15.61 -7.05
CA CYS A 81 12.27 -14.43 -6.59
C CYS A 81 12.85 -14.62 -5.19
N ALA A 82 12.10 -15.19 -4.25
CA ALA A 82 12.59 -15.49 -2.90
C ALA A 82 13.77 -16.47 -2.93
N ASN A 83 13.69 -17.52 -3.74
CA ASN A 83 14.78 -18.47 -3.92
C ASN A 83 16.00 -17.81 -4.60
N ALA A 84 15.77 -16.98 -5.61
CA ALA A 84 16.83 -16.22 -6.27
C ALA A 84 17.56 -15.30 -5.26
N THR A 85 16.84 -14.48 -4.50
CA THR A 85 17.43 -13.64 -3.45
C THR A 85 18.18 -14.45 -2.40
N PHE A 86 17.68 -15.62 -2.02
CA PHE A 86 18.38 -16.48 -1.06
C PHE A 86 19.71 -17.00 -1.61
N LEU A 87 19.76 -17.38 -2.89
CA LEU A 87 20.96 -17.91 -3.53
C LEU A 87 22.00 -16.83 -3.85
N THR A 88 21.54 -15.65 -4.29
CA THR A 88 22.42 -14.58 -4.79
C THR A 88 22.72 -13.52 -3.74
N HIS A 89 22.01 -13.54 -2.60
CA HIS A 89 22.03 -12.49 -1.59
C HIS A 89 21.72 -11.08 -2.14
N SER A 90 20.94 -11.01 -3.23
CA SER A 90 20.62 -9.77 -3.94
C SER A 90 19.18 -9.79 -4.50
N GLY A 91 18.78 -8.74 -5.23
CA GLY A 91 17.41 -8.66 -5.80
C GLY A 91 16.32 -8.49 -4.74
N PHE A 92 16.59 -7.79 -3.64
CA PHE A 92 15.58 -7.53 -2.60
C PHE A 92 14.39 -6.71 -3.12
N LEU A 93 14.62 -5.80 -4.08
CA LEU A 93 13.56 -5.00 -4.71
C LEU A 93 12.58 -5.83 -5.55
N PRO A 94 13.02 -6.64 -6.54
CA PRO A 94 12.10 -7.49 -7.32
C PRO A 94 11.38 -8.52 -6.43
N THR A 95 12.08 -9.11 -5.45
CA THR A 95 11.47 -10.04 -4.49
C THR A 95 10.42 -9.37 -3.63
N GLY A 96 10.71 -8.19 -3.08
CA GLY A 96 9.75 -7.41 -2.30
C GLY A 96 8.52 -7.03 -3.12
N LEU A 97 8.71 -6.56 -4.36
CA LEU A 97 7.60 -6.23 -5.26
C LEU A 97 6.72 -7.45 -5.55
N MET A 98 7.33 -8.61 -5.78
CA MET A 98 6.59 -9.84 -6.08
C MET A 98 5.78 -10.34 -4.88
N LEU A 99 6.36 -10.29 -3.67
CA LEU A 99 5.65 -10.60 -2.43
C LEU A 99 4.50 -9.63 -2.14
N LEU A 100 4.67 -8.33 -2.43
CA LEU A 100 3.58 -7.35 -2.35
C LEU A 100 2.47 -7.67 -3.36
N GLY A 101 2.83 -8.05 -4.60
CA GLY A 101 1.89 -8.51 -5.62
C GLY A 101 1.12 -9.76 -5.20
N LEU A 102 1.78 -10.73 -4.57
CA LEU A 102 1.14 -11.91 -3.98
C LEU A 102 0.18 -11.52 -2.86
N GLY A 103 0.61 -10.67 -1.92
CA GLY A 103 -0.24 -10.15 -0.86
C GLY A 103 -1.47 -9.40 -1.39
N TYR A 104 -1.30 -8.61 -2.45
CA TYR A 104 -2.38 -7.92 -3.14
C TYR A 104 -3.39 -8.91 -3.75
N ASN A 105 -2.94 -9.97 -4.41
CA ASN A 105 -3.84 -10.97 -4.99
C ASN A 105 -4.51 -11.84 -3.93
N LEU A 106 -3.82 -12.16 -2.82
CA LEU A 106 -4.43 -12.80 -1.66
C LEU A 106 -5.55 -11.93 -1.09
N PHE A 107 -5.30 -10.63 -0.94
CA PHE A 107 -6.31 -9.68 -0.51
C PHE A 107 -7.51 -9.64 -1.48
N LEU A 108 -7.28 -9.62 -2.79
CA LEU A 108 -8.37 -9.64 -3.77
C LEU A 108 -9.17 -10.94 -3.75
N CYS A 109 -8.53 -12.09 -3.60
CA CYS A 109 -9.21 -13.39 -3.56
C CYS A 109 -10.01 -13.59 -2.27
N PHE A 110 -9.49 -13.11 -1.13
CA PHE A 110 -9.99 -13.44 0.21
C PHE A 110 -10.46 -12.24 1.04
N ASN A 111 -10.74 -11.09 0.42
CA ASN A 111 -11.14 -9.87 1.13
C ASN A 111 -12.27 -10.08 2.15
N ASP A 112 -13.31 -10.85 1.80
CA ASP A 112 -14.47 -11.10 2.66
C ASP A 112 -14.11 -11.82 3.98
N SER A 113 -12.99 -12.55 4.01
CA SER A 113 -12.52 -13.30 5.18
C SER A 113 -11.56 -12.52 6.09
N LEU A 114 -11.05 -11.38 5.61
CA LEU A 114 -10.06 -10.56 6.30
C LEU A 114 -10.70 -9.58 7.29
N PHE A 115 -11.96 -9.20 7.07
CA PHE A 115 -12.66 -8.28 7.97
C PHE A 115 -13.16 -9.00 9.22
N ARG A 116 -12.65 -8.60 10.39
CA ARG A 116 -13.07 -9.14 11.69
C ARG A 116 -13.29 -7.99 12.68
N ASN A 117 -14.31 -8.14 13.51
CA ASN A 117 -14.61 -7.18 14.57
C ASN A 117 -13.54 -7.25 15.66
N ALA A 118 -13.20 -6.08 16.22
CA ALA A 118 -12.20 -5.99 17.27
C ALA A 118 -12.64 -6.65 18.58
N SER A 119 -11.65 -7.05 19.39
CA SER A 119 -11.87 -7.47 20.77
C SER A 119 -12.49 -6.34 21.59
N SER A 120 -13.31 -6.69 22.58
CA SER A 120 -13.93 -5.72 23.50
C SER A 120 -12.95 -5.08 24.50
N SER A 121 -11.71 -5.58 24.61
CA SER A 121 -10.73 -5.09 25.59
C SER A 121 -9.93 -3.90 25.07
N PHE A 122 -10.08 -2.75 25.74
CA PHE A 122 -9.36 -1.51 25.42
C PHE A 122 -7.82 -1.70 25.43
N SER A 123 -7.26 -2.28 26.49
CA SER A 123 -5.80 -2.46 26.62
C SER A 123 -5.22 -3.35 25.53
N LEU A 124 -5.97 -4.37 25.10
CA LEU A 124 -5.56 -5.27 24.04
C LEU A 124 -5.59 -4.57 22.67
N ASN A 125 -6.59 -3.72 22.42
CA ASN A 125 -6.68 -2.91 21.20
C ASN A 125 -5.56 -1.84 21.14
N VAL A 126 -5.19 -1.25 22.27
CA VAL A 126 -4.02 -0.35 22.38
C VAL A 126 -2.73 -1.12 22.02
N ALA A 127 -2.49 -2.27 22.64
CA ALA A 127 -1.29 -3.07 22.38
C ALA A 127 -1.19 -3.51 20.91
N LYS A 128 -2.29 -4.01 20.33
CA LYS A 128 -2.38 -4.36 18.90
C LYS A 128 -2.07 -3.15 18.01
N THR A 129 -2.65 -1.99 18.31
CA THR A 129 -2.44 -0.76 17.54
C THR A 129 -0.97 -0.31 17.59
N ILE A 130 -0.32 -0.39 18.75
CA ILE A 130 1.11 -0.05 18.88
C ILE A 130 1.97 -1.01 18.05
N ILE A 131 1.78 -2.32 18.21
CA ILE A 131 2.52 -3.34 17.46
C ILE A 131 2.33 -3.11 15.96
N GLN A 132 1.09 -2.89 15.53
CA GLN A 132 0.75 -2.62 14.14
C GLN A 132 1.45 -1.37 13.61
N ILE A 133 1.35 -0.23 14.31
CA ILE A 133 1.98 1.02 13.88
C ILE A 133 3.48 0.80 13.73
N VAL A 134 4.13 0.17 14.71
CA VAL A 134 5.56 -0.13 14.67
C VAL A 134 5.91 -1.02 13.49
N CYS A 135 5.20 -2.13 13.28
CA CYS A 135 5.45 -3.04 12.16
C CYS A 135 5.24 -2.37 10.79
N ILE A 136 4.12 -1.66 10.61
CA ILE A 136 3.81 -0.99 9.34
C ILE A 136 4.82 0.14 9.09
N TRP A 137 5.19 0.92 10.09
CA TRP A 137 6.15 2.01 9.92
C TRP A 137 7.54 1.48 9.62
N ILE A 138 8.02 0.47 10.34
CA ILE A 138 9.31 -0.16 10.04
C ILE A 138 9.31 -0.68 8.61
N LEU A 139 8.28 -1.42 8.20
CA LEU A 139 8.22 -2.00 6.86
C LEU A 139 8.12 -0.91 5.77
N ALA A 140 7.11 -0.04 5.87
CA ALA A 140 6.75 0.91 4.82
C ALA A 140 7.62 2.16 4.77
N LEU A 141 8.21 2.57 5.89
CA LEU A 141 8.95 3.83 6.04
C LEU A 141 10.46 3.63 6.26
N ALA A 142 10.91 2.42 6.59
CA ALA A 142 12.34 2.12 6.72
C ALA A 142 12.80 1.03 5.74
N VAL A 143 12.24 -0.17 5.83
CA VAL A 143 12.70 -1.34 5.04
C VAL A 143 12.48 -1.12 3.54
N ILE A 144 11.26 -0.76 3.11
CA ILE A 144 10.97 -0.55 1.69
C ILE A 144 11.80 0.63 1.12
N PRO A 145 11.83 1.81 1.75
CA PRO A 145 12.68 2.90 1.28
C PRO A 145 14.17 2.54 1.24
N TYR A 146 14.68 1.77 2.21
CA TYR A 146 16.05 1.29 2.20
C TYR A 146 16.32 0.38 0.98
N ILE A 147 15.47 -0.63 0.75
CA ILE A 147 15.59 -1.53 -0.41
C ILE A 147 15.54 -0.75 -1.73
N ILE A 148 14.66 0.25 -1.84
CA ILE A 148 14.57 1.10 -3.03
C ILE A 148 15.85 1.93 -3.19
N LEU A 149 16.36 2.56 -2.13
CA LEU A 149 17.58 3.38 -2.22
C LEU A 149 18.81 2.54 -2.58
N ASP A 150 18.93 1.35 -2.01
CA ASP A 150 19.99 0.40 -2.29
C ASP A 150 19.94 -0.07 -3.75
N ALA A 151 18.77 -0.51 -4.22
CA ALA A 151 18.59 -1.02 -5.58
C ALA A 151 18.83 0.03 -6.69
N PHE A 152 18.60 1.31 -6.40
CA PHE A 152 18.88 2.40 -7.35
C PHE A 152 20.26 3.05 -7.13
N GLU A 153 21.10 2.50 -6.24
CA GLU A 153 22.42 3.03 -5.87
C GLU A 153 22.39 4.50 -5.40
N VAL A 154 21.26 4.93 -4.81
CA VAL A 154 21.05 6.29 -4.30
C VAL A 154 21.22 6.34 -2.77
N LEU A 155 21.61 5.22 -2.15
CA LEU A 155 21.84 5.13 -0.71
C LEU A 155 23.02 6.01 -0.31
N SER A 156 22.72 7.25 0.02
CA SER A 156 23.66 8.27 0.45
C SER A 156 23.11 8.98 1.67
N MET A 157 24.02 9.41 2.55
CA MET A 157 23.62 10.16 3.74
C MET A 157 22.86 11.42 3.31
N PRO A 158 21.67 11.69 3.87
CA PRO A 158 20.89 12.85 3.48
C PRO A 158 21.66 14.12 3.80
N LYS A 159 21.76 15.01 2.81
CA LYS A 159 22.49 16.27 2.95
C LYS A 159 21.69 17.21 3.85
N LEU A 160 22.33 17.77 4.88
CA LEU A 160 21.75 18.76 5.80
C LEU A 160 21.49 20.11 5.10
N GLN A 161 20.47 20.13 4.24
CA GLN A 161 20.04 21.27 3.44
C GLN A 161 18.57 21.61 3.76
N PHE A 162 18.06 22.71 3.21
CA PHE A 162 16.65 23.12 3.37
C PHE A 162 15.66 21.98 3.12
N ARG A 163 15.89 21.14 2.10
CA ARG A 163 15.03 19.99 1.78
C ARG A 163 14.98 18.96 2.91
N PHE A 164 16.09 18.73 3.62
CA PHE A 164 16.13 17.82 4.76
C PHE A 164 15.19 18.30 5.87
N PHE A 165 15.31 19.57 6.26
CA PHE A 165 14.44 20.15 7.29
C PHE A 165 12.98 20.21 6.87
N LEU A 166 12.71 20.51 5.60
CA LEU A 166 11.36 20.46 5.04
C LEU A 166 10.77 19.04 5.11
N GLY A 167 11.53 18.04 4.69
CA GLY A 167 11.13 16.65 4.77
C GLY A 167 10.88 16.21 6.21
N LEU A 168 11.76 16.57 7.15
CA LEU A 168 11.58 16.27 8.58
C LEU A 168 10.30 16.93 9.14
N LEU A 169 10.06 18.21 8.80
CA LEU A 169 8.85 18.92 9.22
C LEU A 169 7.59 18.20 8.71
N VAL A 170 7.54 17.86 7.41
CA VAL A 170 6.40 17.14 6.82
C VAL A 170 6.22 15.77 7.49
N PHE A 171 7.32 15.03 7.70
CA PHE A 171 7.28 13.73 8.37
C PHE A 171 6.72 13.83 9.78
N THR A 172 7.16 14.82 10.58
CA THR A 172 6.67 15.04 11.94
C THR A 172 5.19 15.43 11.95
N CYS A 173 4.76 16.33 11.07
CA CYS A 173 3.35 16.71 10.96
C CYS A 173 2.46 15.52 10.57
N CYS A 174 2.87 14.73 9.58
CA CYS A 174 2.14 13.53 9.17
C CYS A 174 2.14 12.45 10.26
N SER A 175 3.25 12.28 10.99
CA SER A 175 3.33 11.37 12.13
C SER A 175 2.38 11.77 13.24
N ALA A 176 2.32 13.07 13.58
CA ALA A 176 1.36 13.59 14.55
C ALA A 176 -0.09 13.35 14.11
N LEU A 177 -0.40 13.56 12.82
CA LEU A 177 -1.73 13.26 12.26
C LEU A 177 -2.06 11.76 12.37
N GLY A 178 -1.13 10.87 12.03
CA GLY A 178 -1.32 9.42 12.10
C GLY A 178 -1.52 8.92 13.53
N LEU A 179 -0.69 9.38 14.48
CA LEU A 179 -0.78 9.01 15.89
C LEU A 179 -2.06 9.54 16.55
N THR A 180 -2.43 10.80 16.29
CA THR A 180 -3.69 11.36 16.80
C THR A 180 -4.90 10.65 16.22
N SER A 181 -4.89 10.32 14.93
CA SER A 181 -5.95 9.52 14.29
C SER A 181 -6.04 8.13 14.91
N SER A 182 -4.91 7.49 15.24
CA SER A 182 -4.88 6.16 15.84
C SER A 182 -5.41 6.18 17.27
N TYR A 183 -5.01 7.18 18.04
CA TYR A 183 -5.52 7.40 19.39
C TYR A 183 -7.03 7.58 19.40
N VAL A 184 -7.57 8.45 18.53
CA VAL A 184 -9.02 8.68 18.44
C VAL A 184 -9.76 7.42 18.00
N MET A 185 -9.17 6.64 17.08
CA MET A 185 -9.74 5.36 16.63
C MET A 185 -9.89 4.34 17.77
N VAL A 186 -8.86 4.21 18.61
CA VAL A 186 -8.88 3.30 19.75
C VAL A 186 -9.80 3.80 20.87
N ARG A 187 -9.82 5.11 21.11
CA ARG A 187 -10.63 5.76 22.16
C ARG A 187 -12.12 5.71 21.84
N ASP A 188 -12.50 6.11 20.63
CA ASP A 188 -13.90 6.33 20.26
C ASP A 188 -14.48 5.19 19.40
N GLY A 189 -13.63 4.40 18.73
CA GLY A 189 -14.07 3.36 17.80
C GLY A 189 -14.11 1.95 18.40
N ALA A 190 -13.63 1.75 19.63
CA ALA A 190 -13.54 0.43 20.28
C ALA A 190 -12.91 -0.66 19.39
N GLY A 191 -11.87 -0.33 18.64
CA GLY A 191 -11.13 -1.24 17.78
C GLY A 191 -9.82 -0.65 17.29
N THR A 192 -9.23 -1.24 16.25
CA THR A 192 -7.94 -0.83 15.69
C THR A 192 -8.11 -0.25 14.28
N PRO A 193 -7.12 0.48 13.77
CA PRO A 193 -7.17 1.00 12.39
C PRO A 193 -6.98 -0.07 11.29
N LEU A 194 -6.87 -1.36 11.63
CA LEU A 194 -6.57 -2.43 10.68
C LEU A 194 -7.86 -3.16 10.24
N PRO A 195 -7.99 -3.55 8.96
CA PRO A 195 -9.11 -4.38 8.48
C PRO A 195 -9.32 -5.68 9.29
N LEU A 196 -8.25 -6.23 9.85
CA LEU A 196 -8.25 -7.48 10.61
C LEU A 196 -8.83 -7.35 12.04
N ASP A 197 -9.04 -6.13 12.55
CA ASP A 197 -9.53 -5.87 13.91
C ASP A 197 -10.19 -4.48 13.95
N GLN A 198 -11.25 -4.28 13.15
CA GLN A 198 -11.84 -2.96 12.88
C GLN A 198 -12.64 -2.37 14.05
N THR A 199 -12.81 -1.05 14.04
CA THR A 199 -13.65 -0.31 14.98
C THR A 199 -15.10 -0.76 14.95
N ASN A 200 -15.69 -0.95 16.12
CA ASN A 200 -17.09 -1.32 16.31
C ASN A 200 -18.04 -0.12 16.17
N GLU A 201 -17.51 1.10 16.33
CA GLU A 201 -18.27 2.35 16.20
C GLU A 201 -17.71 3.25 15.10
N LEU A 202 -18.58 4.08 14.52
CA LEU A 202 -18.21 5.04 13.50
C LEU A 202 -17.55 6.26 14.15
N VAL A 203 -16.25 6.42 13.92
CA VAL A 203 -15.45 7.52 14.46
C VAL A 203 -15.54 8.76 13.56
N VAL A 204 -16.13 9.83 14.07
CA VAL A 204 -16.29 11.13 13.37
C VAL A 204 -15.66 12.31 14.11
N THR A 205 -14.88 12.03 15.16
CA THR A 205 -14.24 13.02 16.04
C THR A 205 -12.77 13.22 15.68
N GLY A 206 -12.15 14.27 16.24
CA GLY A 206 -10.73 14.55 16.03
C GLY A 206 -10.39 14.78 14.54
N PRO A 207 -9.32 14.17 14.01
CA PRO A 207 -8.97 14.29 12.59
C PRO A 207 -10.08 13.83 11.64
N TYR A 208 -10.89 12.84 12.04
CA TYR A 208 -12.00 12.31 11.23
C TYR A 208 -13.12 13.32 11.04
N HIS A 209 -13.24 14.34 11.89
CA HIS A 209 -14.19 15.44 11.68
C HIS A 209 -13.88 16.24 10.40
N TYR A 210 -12.60 16.33 10.02
CA TYR A 210 -12.16 17.16 8.89
C TYR A 210 -11.95 16.36 7.61
N VAL A 211 -11.53 15.11 7.71
CA VAL A 211 -11.23 14.28 6.54
C VAL A 211 -11.51 12.81 6.85
N ARG A 212 -12.02 12.06 5.87
CA ARG A 212 -12.46 10.68 6.13
C ARG A 212 -11.32 9.68 6.35
N ASN A 213 -10.17 9.93 5.73
CA ASN A 213 -9.03 8.99 5.77
C ASN A 213 -7.73 9.70 6.18
N PRO A 214 -7.67 10.27 7.41
CA PRO A 214 -6.49 11.01 7.89
C PRO A 214 -5.25 10.14 8.01
N MET A 215 -5.41 8.83 8.27
CA MET A 215 -4.29 7.87 8.32
C MET A 215 -3.67 7.61 6.95
N ALA A 216 -4.49 7.52 5.89
CA ALA A 216 -3.97 7.38 4.53
C ALA A 216 -3.16 8.62 4.13
N ILE A 217 -3.66 9.81 4.47
CA ILE A 217 -2.93 11.08 4.28
C ILE A 217 -1.61 11.08 5.05
N ALA A 218 -1.63 10.65 6.32
CA ALA A 218 -0.43 10.55 7.14
C ALA A 218 0.61 9.60 6.52
N GLY A 219 0.24 8.38 6.16
CA GLY A 219 1.15 7.38 5.60
C GLY A 219 1.73 7.80 4.24
N ILE A 220 0.90 8.32 3.34
CA ILE A 220 1.35 8.82 2.03
C ILE A 220 2.27 10.04 2.22
N GLY A 221 1.90 10.97 3.11
CA GLY A 221 2.69 12.15 3.42
C GLY A 221 4.05 11.80 4.04
N GLN A 222 4.12 10.77 4.90
CA GLN A 222 5.38 10.23 5.43
C GLN A 222 6.25 9.67 4.31
N GLY A 223 5.68 8.91 3.37
CA GLY A 223 6.41 8.42 2.20
C GLY A 223 6.99 9.55 1.32
N ILE A 224 6.18 10.59 1.06
CA ILE A 224 6.64 11.79 0.33
C ILE A 224 7.74 12.53 1.11
N ALA A 225 7.61 12.64 2.43
CA ALA A 225 8.62 13.27 3.27
C ALA A 225 9.98 12.55 3.18
N ILE A 226 9.98 11.22 3.17
CA ILE A 226 11.20 10.41 2.97
C ILE A 226 11.78 10.68 1.58
N ALA A 227 10.95 10.75 0.53
CA ALA A 227 11.41 11.12 -0.80
C ALA A 227 12.08 12.51 -0.85
N ILE A 228 11.57 13.48 -0.08
CA ILE A 228 12.16 14.83 0.05
C ILE A 228 13.50 14.78 0.78
N VAL A 229 13.58 14.03 1.90
CA VAL A 229 14.80 13.88 2.70
C VAL A 229 15.94 13.28 1.87
N PHE A 230 15.65 12.20 1.14
CA PHE A 230 16.64 11.48 0.33
C PHE A 230 16.75 12.01 -1.11
N GLN A 231 15.93 12.99 -1.49
CA GLN A 231 15.85 13.53 -2.85
C GLN A 231 15.68 12.44 -3.93
N SER A 232 14.91 11.40 -3.60
CA SER A 232 14.81 10.17 -4.39
C SER A 232 13.50 10.09 -5.16
N ILE A 233 13.60 10.14 -6.50
CA ILE A 233 12.46 9.94 -7.41
C ILE A 233 11.84 8.54 -7.24
N PRO A 234 12.62 7.44 -7.13
CA PRO A 234 12.05 6.11 -6.86
C PRO A 234 11.16 6.05 -5.61
N ILE A 235 11.56 6.67 -4.49
CA ILE A 235 10.73 6.71 -3.28
C ILE A 235 9.47 7.55 -3.51
N LEU A 236 9.58 8.67 -4.24
CA LEU A 236 8.41 9.49 -4.59
C LEU A 236 7.40 8.67 -5.41
N LEU A 237 7.87 7.94 -6.43
CA LEU A 237 7.03 7.07 -7.24
C LEU A 237 6.38 5.97 -6.39
N TYR A 238 7.13 5.34 -5.48
CA TYR A 238 6.58 4.39 -4.52
C TYR A 238 5.43 4.98 -3.69
N ALA A 239 5.62 6.17 -3.11
CA ALA A 239 4.58 6.84 -2.31
C ALA A 239 3.33 7.18 -3.15
N LEU A 240 3.52 7.67 -4.37
CA LEU A 240 2.43 8.01 -5.29
C LEU A 240 1.68 6.78 -5.81
N LEU A 241 2.39 5.69 -6.12
CA LEU A 241 1.79 4.41 -6.51
C LEU A 241 1.00 3.82 -5.33
N GLY A 242 1.53 3.89 -4.11
CA GLY A 242 0.81 3.51 -2.90
C GLY A 242 -0.48 4.32 -2.72
N ALA A 243 -0.44 5.63 -2.94
CA ALA A 243 -1.62 6.50 -2.92
C ALA A 243 -2.66 6.12 -3.98
N LEU A 244 -2.21 5.80 -5.20
CA LEU A 244 -3.07 5.37 -6.30
C LEU A 244 -3.75 4.03 -6.00
N VAL A 245 -2.98 3.03 -5.55
CA VAL A 245 -3.50 1.71 -5.16
C VAL A 245 -4.50 1.85 -4.01
N TRP A 246 -4.16 2.63 -2.98
CA TRP A 246 -5.07 2.86 -1.87
C TRP A 246 -6.37 3.53 -2.36
N HIS A 247 -6.28 4.55 -3.21
CA HIS A 247 -7.45 5.27 -3.70
C HIS A 247 -8.38 4.42 -4.58
N LEU A 248 -7.81 3.59 -5.46
CA LEU A 248 -8.56 2.83 -6.45
C LEU A 248 -9.04 1.46 -5.93
N VAL A 249 -8.38 0.91 -4.92
CA VAL A 249 -8.61 -0.47 -4.46
C VAL A 249 -9.05 -0.49 -3.00
N VAL A 250 -8.21 0.01 -2.10
CA VAL A 250 -8.44 -0.11 -0.64
C VAL A 250 -9.64 0.72 -0.22
N ARG A 251 -9.65 2.01 -0.59
CA ARG A 251 -10.72 2.95 -0.24
C ARG A 251 -12.11 2.44 -0.66
N PRO A 252 -12.39 2.02 -1.91
CA PRO A 252 -13.71 1.52 -2.27
C PRO A 252 -14.18 0.34 -1.42
N ILE A 253 -13.26 -0.57 -1.07
CA ILE A 253 -13.56 -1.73 -0.23
C ILE A 253 -13.88 -1.28 1.19
N GLU A 254 -13.05 -0.42 1.78
CA GLU A 254 -13.28 0.15 3.10
C GLU A 254 -14.59 0.95 3.16
N GLU A 255 -14.88 1.82 2.18
CA GLU A 255 -16.12 2.58 2.16
C GLU A 255 -17.35 1.68 2.01
N GLN A 256 -17.27 0.59 1.24
CA GLN A 256 -18.37 -0.36 1.11
C GLN A 256 -18.63 -1.10 2.42
N ASP A 257 -17.57 -1.56 3.10
CA ASP A 257 -17.66 -2.16 4.43
C ASP A 257 -18.30 -1.18 5.43
N MET A 258 -17.87 0.08 5.44
CA MET A 258 -18.46 1.11 6.30
C MET A 258 -19.96 1.35 6.00
N VAL A 259 -20.38 1.33 4.73
CA VAL A 259 -21.81 1.40 4.36
C VAL A 259 -22.57 0.18 4.85
N TRP A 260 -21.99 -1.02 4.72
CA TRP A 260 -22.64 -2.26 5.16
C TRP A 260 -22.84 -2.30 6.68
N ARG A 261 -21.85 -1.81 7.45
CA ARG A 261 -21.86 -1.86 8.92
C ARG A 261 -22.64 -0.72 9.56
N PHE A 262 -22.50 0.49 9.05
CA PHE A 262 -23.02 1.72 9.68
C PHE A 262 -24.17 2.38 8.91
N GLY A 263 -24.50 1.89 7.71
CA GLY A 263 -25.66 2.32 6.94
C GLY A 263 -25.74 3.84 6.72
N ASP A 264 -26.91 4.41 7.04
CA ASP A 264 -27.23 5.82 6.79
C ASP A 264 -26.30 6.80 7.51
N SER A 265 -25.84 6.44 8.72
CA SER A 265 -24.89 7.27 9.49
C SER A 265 -23.59 7.51 8.72
N TYR A 266 -23.06 6.48 8.07
CA TYR A 266 -21.87 6.62 7.24
C TYR A 266 -22.16 7.37 5.93
N LEU A 267 -23.34 7.14 5.32
CA LEU A 267 -23.73 7.85 4.11
C LEU A 267 -23.89 9.36 4.35
N GLU A 268 -24.38 9.76 5.52
CA GLU A 268 -24.46 11.16 5.93
C GLU A 268 -23.08 11.74 6.19
N TYR A 269 -22.23 11.04 6.96
CA TYR A 269 -20.84 11.43 7.19
C TYR A 269 -20.08 11.63 5.86
N ARG A 270 -20.22 10.68 4.92
CA ARG A 270 -19.59 10.74 3.59
C ARG A 270 -20.05 11.93 2.75
N ARG A 271 -21.29 12.38 2.90
CA ARG A 271 -21.81 13.59 2.22
C ARG A 271 -21.23 14.88 2.80
N ARG A 272 -20.87 14.86 4.09
CA ARG A 272 -20.38 16.05 4.82
C ARG A 272 -18.87 16.21 4.74
N VAL A 273 -18.11 15.10 4.81
CA VAL A 273 -16.66 15.10 4.95
C VAL A 273 -15.99 14.51 3.70
N SER A 274 -14.98 15.21 3.17
CA SER A 274 -14.28 14.76 1.96
C SER A 274 -13.25 13.65 2.28
N CYS A 275 -12.84 12.90 1.25
CA CYS A 275 -11.88 11.80 1.43
C CYS A 275 -10.45 12.29 1.72
N TRP A 276 -10.02 13.36 1.05
CA TRP A 276 -8.61 13.80 1.02
C TRP A 276 -8.41 15.23 1.48
N ILE A 277 -9.35 16.12 1.15
CA ILE A 277 -9.23 17.56 1.39
C ILE A 277 -9.99 17.90 2.67
N PRO A 278 -9.34 18.48 3.70
CA PRO A 278 -10.02 18.84 4.93
C PRO A 278 -11.22 19.77 4.69
N THR A 279 -12.38 19.43 5.26
CA THR A 279 -13.59 20.27 5.24
C THR A 279 -13.71 21.05 6.53
N PHE A 280 -13.35 22.34 6.50
CA PHE A 280 -13.42 23.21 7.68
C PHE A 280 -14.78 23.90 7.86
N CYS A 281 -15.65 23.90 6.85
CA CYS A 281 -16.87 24.72 6.81
C CYS A 281 -18.18 23.99 7.13
N ARG A 282 -18.18 22.69 7.43
CA ARG A 282 -19.41 21.94 7.76
C ARG A 282 -19.34 21.40 9.19
N ARG A 283 -20.08 22.02 10.12
CA ARG A 283 -20.22 21.49 11.49
C ARG A 283 -21.02 20.19 11.44
N ILE A 284 -20.46 19.13 12.02
CA ILE A 284 -21.22 17.93 12.39
C ILE A 284 -21.85 18.25 13.75
N THR A 285 -23.08 18.76 13.75
CA THR A 285 -23.95 18.78 14.93
C THR A 285 -24.67 17.46 15.05
#